data_AF-A0A1M7I1P7-F1
#
_entry.id   AF-A0A1M7I1P7-F1
#
_cell.length_a   1.000
_cell.length_b   1.000
_cell.length_c   1.000
_cell.angle_alpha   90.00
_cell.angle_beta   90.00
_cell.angle_gamma   90.00
#
_symmetry.space_group_name_H-M   'P 1'
#
loop_
_entity.id
_entity.type
_entity.pdbx_description
1 polymer ?
#
loop_
_entity_poly.entity_id
_entity_poly.type
_entity_poly.pdbx_seq_one_letter_code
_entity_poly.pdbx_strand_id
1 'polypeptide(L)'
;MRGHPLRWFALLLMMLLLQACDGMVLYSNLSEREANSMVAALLREGIAAQRQVQEDGRITVSVPQERLSEAVALLDEAGLPQQQFSNMGEVFKNNGLVSSPVQERAQMVYALSEELSHTVSQIDGVLSARVHVVLPDNDLLKRVISPSSASVLIRYEADTDIDQLIPQIKTLVANSISGLNYDGVSVTAIKAAARNRRDDARPPLSSFLGVWMLDESVSRARTLFFGGLLLLLGMAGALGWLLWRERQGQGTYVLRESE
;
A
#
# COMPACT_ATOMS: atom_id res chain seq x y z
N MET A 1 27.90 -48.89 -8.57
CA MET A 1 26.90 -47.84 -8.90
C MET A 1 26.38 -47.23 -7.60
N ARG A 2 27.13 -46.29 -7.00
CA ARG A 2 26.86 -45.69 -5.68
C ARG A 2 26.91 -44.17 -5.87
N GLY A 3 25.78 -43.46 -5.72
CA GLY A 3 25.79 -41.98 -5.83
C GLY A 3 24.46 -41.23 -6.04
N HIS A 4 23.32 -41.91 -6.15
CA HIS A 4 22.07 -41.23 -6.54
C HIS A 4 21.11 -40.74 -5.43
N PRO A 5 21.03 -41.27 -4.18
CA PRO A 5 19.97 -40.86 -3.26
C PRO A 5 20.12 -39.42 -2.75
N LEU A 6 21.37 -38.97 -2.55
CA LEU A 6 21.67 -37.61 -2.09
C LEU A 6 21.33 -36.55 -3.16
N ARG A 7 21.51 -36.89 -4.45
CA ARG A 7 21.18 -36.01 -5.58
C ARG A 7 19.67 -35.83 -5.75
N TRP A 8 18.90 -36.92 -5.58
CA TRP A 8 17.44 -36.87 -5.65
C TRP A 8 16.83 -36.06 -4.51
N PHE A 9 17.42 -36.14 -3.31
CA PHE A 9 17.03 -35.33 -2.17
C PHE A 9 17.37 -33.84 -2.33
N ALA A 10 18.58 -33.53 -2.81
CA ALA A 10 18.96 -32.15 -3.11
C ALA A 10 18.02 -31.53 -4.17
N LEU A 11 17.62 -32.32 -5.18
CA LEU A 11 16.63 -31.93 -6.16
C LEU A 11 15.24 -31.70 -5.54
N LEU A 12 14.79 -32.57 -4.62
CA LEU A 12 13.51 -32.43 -3.92
C LEU A 12 13.48 -31.20 -3.01
N LEU A 13 14.55 -30.96 -2.25
CA LEU A 13 14.70 -29.76 -1.41
C LEU A 13 14.72 -28.49 -2.27
N MET A 14 15.45 -28.51 -3.39
CA MET A 14 15.51 -27.39 -4.33
C MET A 14 14.15 -27.15 -5.00
N MET A 15 13.40 -28.20 -5.31
CA MET A 15 12.06 -28.10 -5.88
C MET A 15 11.03 -27.56 -4.86
N LEU A 16 11.22 -27.85 -3.57
CA LEU A 16 10.39 -27.29 -2.49
C LEU A 16 10.70 -25.81 -2.23
N LEU A 17 11.96 -25.40 -2.38
CA LEU A 17 12.38 -23.99 -2.28
C LEU A 17 11.89 -23.14 -3.46
N LEU A 18 11.62 -23.74 -4.63
CA LEU A 18 11.12 -23.03 -5.81
C LEU A 18 9.62 -22.67 -5.76
N GLN A 19 8.84 -23.29 -4.88
CA GLN A 19 7.38 -23.05 -4.76
C GLN A 19 7.02 -21.71 -4.06
N ALA A 20 8.01 -20.88 -3.72
CA ALA A 20 7.81 -19.70 -2.86
C ALA A 20 7.44 -18.40 -3.61
N CYS A 21 7.32 -18.42 -4.94
CA CYS A 21 7.15 -17.20 -5.74
C CYS A 21 5.94 -17.30 -6.68
N ASP A 22 4.75 -17.49 -6.13
CA ASP A 22 3.49 -17.48 -6.90
C ASP A 22 2.63 -16.27 -6.50
N GLY A 23 3.11 -15.09 -6.85
CA GLY A 23 2.35 -13.84 -6.73
C GLY A 23 1.66 -13.53 -8.06
N MET A 24 0.33 -13.54 -8.09
CA MET A 24 -0.43 -13.12 -9.26
C MET A 24 -0.55 -11.60 -9.28
N VAL A 25 -0.36 -11.00 -10.46
CA VAL A 25 -0.52 -9.56 -10.66
C VAL A 25 -1.99 -9.18 -10.48
N LEU A 26 -2.26 -8.27 -9.56
CA LEU A 26 -3.60 -7.75 -9.27
C LEU A 26 -3.87 -6.50 -10.11
N TYR A 27 -2.98 -5.51 -10.04
CA TYR A 27 -3.02 -4.28 -10.83
C TYR A 27 -1.63 -3.91 -11.34
N SER A 28 -1.58 -3.31 -12.53
CA SER A 28 -0.38 -2.78 -13.16
C SER A 28 -0.58 -1.32 -13.52
N ASN A 29 0.49 -0.63 -13.94
CA ASN A 29 0.44 0.77 -14.37
C ASN A 29 -0.05 1.73 -13.27
N LEU A 30 0.32 1.47 -12.02
CA LEU A 30 -0.05 2.32 -10.88
C LEU A 30 1.01 3.40 -10.63
N SER A 31 0.56 4.57 -10.19
CA SER A 31 1.45 5.56 -9.57
C SER A 31 1.94 5.06 -8.21
N GLU A 32 3.05 5.62 -7.72
CA GLU A 32 3.59 5.26 -6.41
C GLU A 32 2.58 5.45 -5.27
N ARG A 33 1.82 6.56 -5.32
CA ARG A 33 0.82 6.87 -4.30
C ARG A 33 -0.33 5.87 -4.30
N GLU A 34 -0.82 5.48 -5.48
CA GLU A 34 -1.89 4.48 -5.62
C GLU A 34 -1.41 3.10 -5.19
N ALA A 35 -0.22 2.67 -5.63
CA ALA A 35 0.32 1.39 -5.21
C ALA A 35 0.49 1.31 -3.68
N ASN A 36 0.98 2.39 -3.05
CA ASN A 36 1.12 2.45 -1.60
C ASN A 36 -0.23 2.43 -0.87
N SER A 37 -1.27 3.10 -1.39
CA SER A 37 -2.60 3.06 -0.77
C SER A 37 -3.24 1.68 -0.88
N MET A 38 -3.10 1.01 -2.03
CA MET A 38 -3.62 -0.34 -2.27
C MET A 38 -2.91 -1.39 -1.41
N VAL A 39 -1.57 -1.37 -1.38
CA VAL A 39 -0.78 -2.27 -0.52
C VAL A 39 -1.14 -2.05 0.96
N ALA A 40 -1.29 -0.78 1.38
CA ALA A 40 -1.68 -0.49 2.76
C ALA A 40 -3.10 -0.94 3.11
N ALA A 41 -4.04 -0.93 2.16
CA ALA A 41 -5.39 -1.46 2.38
C ALA A 41 -5.37 -2.99 2.49
N LEU A 42 -4.67 -3.68 1.58
CA LEU A 42 -4.55 -5.14 1.58
C LEU A 42 -3.87 -5.67 2.84
N LEU A 43 -2.76 -5.04 3.26
CA LEU A 43 -2.03 -5.44 4.45
C LEU A 43 -2.82 -5.26 5.75
N ARG A 44 -3.79 -4.33 5.80
CA ARG A 44 -4.65 -4.14 6.98
C ARG A 44 -5.58 -5.32 7.22
N GLU A 45 -6.07 -5.92 6.14
CA GLU A 45 -6.90 -7.13 6.22
C GLU A 45 -6.06 -8.43 6.21
N GLY A 46 -4.75 -8.32 6.41
CA GLY A 46 -3.85 -9.47 6.50
C GLY A 46 -3.52 -10.13 5.15
N ILE A 47 -3.85 -9.50 4.01
CA ILE A 47 -3.49 -9.99 2.69
C ILE A 47 -2.08 -9.53 2.36
N ALA A 48 -1.14 -10.47 2.20
CA ALA A 48 0.21 -10.14 1.80
C ALA A 48 0.25 -9.57 0.37
N ALA A 49 0.49 -8.28 0.24
CA ALA A 49 0.65 -7.59 -1.04
C ALA A 49 2.11 -7.22 -1.29
N GLN A 50 2.60 -7.47 -2.51
CA GLN A 50 3.95 -7.09 -2.93
C GLN A 50 3.87 -6.00 -3.99
N ARG A 51 4.78 -5.02 -3.90
CA ARG A 51 4.97 -3.99 -4.93
C ARG A 51 6.24 -4.28 -5.73
N GLN A 52 6.16 -4.16 -7.04
CA GLN A 52 7.31 -4.25 -7.94
C GLN A 52 7.35 -3.03 -8.84
N VAL A 53 8.50 -2.37 -8.91
CA VAL A 53 8.73 -1.24 -9.82
C VAL A 53 9.17 -1.82 -11.16
N GLN A 54 8.43 -1.49 -12.21
CA GLN A 54 8.74 -1.87 -13.59
C GLN A 54 9.81 -0.94 -14.18
N GLU A 55 10.42 -1.36 -15.29
CA GLU A 55 11.47 -0.59 -15.99
C GLU A 55 11.00 0.80 -16.45
N ASP A 56 9.70 0.96 -16.70
CA ASP A 56 9.06 2.22 -17.09
C ASP A 56 8.75 3.15 -15.89
N GLY A 57 9.17 2.77 -14.68
CA GLY A 57 8.93 3.51 -13.43
C GLY A 57 7.53 3.30 -12.84
N ARG A 58 6.67 2.50 -13.49
CA ARG A 58 5.32 2.21 -12.99
C ARG A 58 5.34 1.08 -11.99
N ILE A 59 4.35 1.06 -11.10
CA ILE A 59 4.28 0.05 -10.05
C ILE A 59 3.22 -0.99 -10.38
N THR A 60 3.56 -2.24 -10.12
CA THR A 60 2.67 -3.39 -10.13
C THR A 60 2.46 -3.87 -8.71
N VAL A 61 1.22 -4.20 -8.36
CA VAL A 61 0.85 -4.81 -7.09
C VAL A 61 0.42 -6.25 -7.35
N SER A 62 1.01 -7.18 -6.62
CA SER A 62 0.76 -8.63 -6.72
C SER A 62 0.33 -9.20 -5.37
N VAL A 63 -0.53 -10.22 -5.41
CA VAL A 63 -1.07 -10.92 -4.24
C VAL A 63 -1.02 -12.45 -4.45
N PRO A 64 -1.08 -13.28 -3.40
CA PRO A 64 -1.24 -14.73 -3.53
C PRO A 64 -2.46 -15.08 -4.38
N GLN A 65 -2.32 -16.05 -5.28
CA GLN A 65 -3.38 -16.45 -6.22
C GLN A 65 -4.67 -16.87 -5.49
N GLU A 66 -4.53 -17.49 -4.32
CA GLU A 66 -5.64 -17.99 -3.50
C GLU A 66 -6.49 -16.86 -2.90
N ARG A 67 -5.93 -15.65 -2.79
CA ARG A 67 -6.57 -14.48 -2.16
C ARG A 67 -6.93 -13.39 -3.18
N LEU A 68 -6.80 -13.67 -4.48
CA LEU A 68 -7.06 -12.68 -5.55
C LEU A 68 -8.48 -12.10 -5.49
N SER A 69 -9.50 -12.95 -5.40
CA SER A 69 -10.91 -12.52 -5.38
C SER A 69 -11.24 -11.66 -4.16
N GLU A 70 -10.71 -12.03 -2.99
CA GLU A 70 -10.85 -11.28 -1.76
C GLU A 70 -10.13 -9.93 -1.83
N ALA A 71 -8.93 -9.90 -2.40
CA ALA A 71 -8.17 -8.68 -2.61
C ALA A 71 -8.90 -7.69 -3.53
N VAL A 72 -9.52 -8.17 -4.63
CA VAL A 72 -10.33 -7.32 -5.52
C VAL A 72 -11.54 -6.74 -4.77
N ALA A 73 -12.32 -7.59 -4.10
CA ALA A 73 -13.51 -7.16 -3.39
C ALA A 73 -13.19 -6.12 -2.30
N LEU A 74 -12.10 -6.33 -1.57
CA LEU A 74 -11.64 -5.40 -0.53
C LEU A 74 -11.24 -4.04 -1.11
N LEU A 75 -10.51 -4.03 -2.21
CA LEU A 75 -10.09 -2.79 -2.86
C LEU A 75 -11.29 -2.02 -3.41
N ASP A 76 -12.27 -2.73 -4.00
CA ASP A 76 -13.51 -2.13 -4.49
C ASP A 76 -14.32 -1.51 -3.34
N GLU A 77 -14.44 -2.19 -2.20
CA GLU A 77 -15.10 -1.67 -0.99
C GLU A 77 -14.37 -0.44 -0.42
N ALA A 78 -13.05 -0.42 -0.51
CA ALA A 78 -12.22 0.73 -0.15
C ALA A 78 -12.23 1.87 -1.18
N GLY A 79 -12.92 1.72 -2.32
CA GLY A 79 -12.97 2.69 -3.41
C GLY A 79 -11.63 2.87 -4.12
N LEU A 80 -10.82 1.81 -4.18
CA LEU A 80 -9.53 1.78 -4.86
C LEU A 80 -9.63 0.96 -6.17
N PRO A 81 -8.92 1.36 -7.25
CA PRO A 81 -8.04 2.53 -7.36
C PRO A 81 -8.83 3.85 -7.37
N GLN A 82 -8.22 4.91 -6.86
CA GLN A 82 -8.88 6.21 -6.76
C GLN A 82 -9.16 6.77 -8.15
N GLN A 83 -10.34 7.35 -8.35
CA GLN A 83 -10.63 8.09 -9.57
C GLN A 83 -9.67 9.28 -9.69
N GLN A 84 -8.94 9.34 -10.80
CA GLN A 84 -8.09 10.47 -11.12
C GLN A 84 -8.93 11.55 -11.78
N PHE A 85 -8.93 12.75 -11.20
CA PHE A 85 -9.58 13.92 -11.78
C PHE A 85 -8.52 14.84 -12.35
N SER A 86 -8.72 15.30 -13.58
CA SER A 86 -7.88 16.35 -14.15
C SER A 86 -8.06 17.63 -13.34
N ASN A 87 -6.96 18.20 -12.88
CA ASN A 87 -7.01 19.51 -12.21
C ASN A 87 -6.93 20.66 -13.21
N MET A 88 -7.29 21.86 -12.76
CA MET A 88 -7.28 23.07 -13.58
C MET A 88 -5.92 23.29 -14.24
N GLY A 89 -4.82 23.09 -13.49
CA GLY A 89 -3.46 23.22 -13.98
C GLY A 89 -3.15 22.28 -15.16
N GLU A 90 -3.65 21.04 -15.14
CA GLU A 90 -3.49 20.07 -16.22
C GLU A 90 -4.30 20.41 -17.46
N VAL A 91 -5.54 20.90 -17.28
CA VAL A 91 -6.42 21.27 -18.40
C VAL A 91 -5.84 22.44 -19.19
N PHE A 92 -5.22 23.42 -18.53
CA PHE A 92 -4.67 24.61 -19.20
C PHE A 92 -3.21 24.51 -19.65
N LYS A 93 -2.47 23.45 -19.28
CA LYS A 93 -1.10 23.20 -19.76
C LYS A 93 -1.01 22.98 -21.28
N ASN A 94 -2.12 22.70 -21.95
CA ASN A 94 -2.15 22.22 -23.34
C ASN A 94 -2.50 23.26 -24.41
N ASN A 95 -2.68 24.55 -24.07
CA ASN A 95 -3.27 25.51 -25.01
C ASN A 95 -2.36 26.69 -25.36
N GLY A 96 -1.84 26.66 -26.60
CA GLY A 96 -1.59 27.81 -27.47
C GLY A 96 -0.45 28.78 -27.12
N LEU A 97 0.20 29.34 -28.14
CA LEU A 97 1.27 30.35 -28.01
C LEU A 97 0.79 31.69 -27.40
N VAL A 98 -0.52 31.87 -27.16
CA VAL A 98 -1.13 33.09 -26.61
C VAL A 98 -2.23 32.74 -25.61
N SER A 99 -2.14 33.26 -24.38
CA SER A 99 -3.17 33.09 -23.34
C SER A 99 -4.30 34.11 -23.49
N SER A 100 -5.55 33.68 -23.29
CA SER A 100 -6.70 34.59 -23.26
C SER A 100 -6.86 35.25 -21.88
N PRO A 101 -7.46 36.46 -21.77
CA PRO A 101 -7.72 37.10 -20.47
C PRO A 101 -8.56 36.22 -19.51
N VAL A 102 -9.47 35.42 -20.05
CA VAL A 102 -10.28 34.47 -19.26
C VAL A 102 -9.40 33.35 -18.70
N GLN A 103 -8.44 32.85 -19.48
CA GLN A 103 -7.52 31.80 -19.06
C GLN A 103 -6.53 32.30 -18.00
N GLU A 104 -5.93 33.47 -18.19
CA GLU A 104 -5.02 34.08 -17.20
C GLU A 104 -5.73 34.27 -15.85
N ARG A 105 -6.96 34.78 -15.89
CA ARG A 105 -7.79 34.92 -14.70
C ARG A 105 -8.09 33.58 -14.04
N ALA A 106 -8.43 32.55 -14.82
CA ALA A 106 -8.71 31.22 -14.30
C ALA A 106 -7.47 30.58 -13.65
N GLN A 107 -6.29 30.78 -14.23
CA GLN A 107 -5.01 30.36 -13.65
C GLN A 107 -4.69 31.12 -12.36
N MET A 108 -4.93 32.43 -12.33
CA MET A 108 -4.76 33.25 -11.11
C MET A 108 -5.66 32.75 -9.97
N VAL A 109 -6.95 32.51 -10.24
CA VAL A 109 -7.89 32.00 -9.23
C VAL A 109 -7.47 30.62 -8.73
N TYR A 110 -7.00 29.75 -9.63
CA TYR A 110 -6.49 28.43 -9.25
C TYR A 110 -5.23 28.55 -8.37
N ALA A 111 -4.27 29.37 -8.76
CA ALA A 111 -3.05 29.59 -7.99
C ALA A 111 -3.35 30.14 -6.58
N LEU A 112 -4.26 31.10 -6.46
CA LEU A 112 -4.71 31.62 -5.16
C LEU A 112 -5.39 30.54 -4.32
N SER A 113 -6.21 29.69 -4.95
CA SER A 113 -6.88 28.58 -4.27
C SER A 113 -5.88 27.55 -3.74
N GLU A 114 -4.85 27.20 -4.52
CA GLU A 114 -3.79 26.27 -4.10
C GLU A 114 -2.91 26.87 -3.01
N GLU A 115 -2.50 28.14 -3.13
CA GLU A 115 -1.68 28.81 -2.11
C GLU A 115 -2.41 28.88 -0.77
N LEU A 116 -3.69 29.27 -0.78
CA LEU A 116 -4.51 29.30 0.44
C LEU A 116 -4.76 27.90 1.01
N SER A 117 -4.99 26.90 0.15
CA SER A 117 -5.12 25.51 0.59
C SER A 117 -3.85 25.06 1.31
N HIS A 118 -2.69 25.39 0.75
CA HIS A 118 -1.39 25.10 1.35
C HIS A 118 -1.21 25.83 2.68
N THR A 119 -1.43 27.15 2.75
CA THR A 119 -1.31 27.92 4.00
C THR A 119 -2.22 27.40 5.10
N VAL A 120 -3.50 27.14 4.81
CA VAL A 120 -4.45 26.61 5.81
C VAL A 120 -4.07 25.19 6.23
N SER A 121 -3.50 24.39 5.34
CA SER A 121 -3.03 23.03 5.67
C SER A 121 -1.80 23.00 6.58
N GLN A 122 -1.07 24.11 6.71
CA GLN A 122 0.09 24.22 7.60
C GLN A 122 -0.30 24.57 9.06
N ILE A 123 -1.57 24.86 9.32
CA ILE A 123 -2.04 25.15 10.67
C ILE A 123 -2.03 23.87 11.50
N ASP A 124 -1.45 23.94 12.70
CA ASP A 124 -1.38 22.80 13.62
C ASP A 124 -2.78 22.22 13.89
N GLY A 125 -2.88 20.89 13.80
CA GLY A 125 -4.16 20.19 13.95
C GLY A 125 -5.02 20.14 12.68
N VAL A 126 -4.61 20.79 11.58
CA VAL A 126 -5.21 20.61 10.25
C VAL A 126 -4.43 19.55 9.47
N LEU A 127 -5.10 18.47 9.08
CA LEU A 127 -4.50 17.37 8.31
C LEU A 127 -4.51 17.60 6.81
N SER A 128 -5.49 18.35 6.31
CA SER A 128 -5.58 18.76 4.91
C SER A 128 -6.63 19.85 4.77
N ALA A 129 -6.37 20.81 3.89
CA ALA A 129 -7.32 21.86 3.54
C ALA A 129 -7.50 21.97 2.02
N ARG A 130 -8.71 22.32 1.60
CA ARG A 130 -9.03 22.66 0.21
C ARG A 130 -9.82 23.96 0.21
N VAL A 131 -9.30 24.97 -0.47
CA VAL A 131 -9.91 26.28 -0.59
C VAL A 131 -10.35 26.47 -2.04
N HIS A 132 -11.58 26.93 -2.23
CA HIS A 132 -12.11 27.33 -3.52
C HIS A 132 -12.49 28.80 -3.48
N VAL A 133 -11.85 29.58 -4.35
CA VAL A 133 -12.05 31.03 -4.42
C VAL A 133 -12.90 31.39 -5.63
N VAL A 134 -13.83 32.32 -5.44
CA VAL A 134 -14.62 32.93 -6.52
C VAL A 134 -14.39 34.44 -6.48
N LEU A 135 -13.91 35.00 -7.59
CA LEU A 135 -13.67 36.42 -7.75
C LEU A 135 -14.73 37.09 -8.65
N PRO A 136 -15.19 38.32 -8.34
CA PRO A 136 -16.17 39.07 -9.13
C PRO A 136 -15.78 39.27 -10.59
N ASP A 137 -16.70 39.04 -11.53
CA ASP A 137 -16.45 39.38 -12.95
C ASP A 137 -16.08 40.86 -13.13
N ASN A 138 -15.07 41.14 -13.95
CA ASN A 138 -14.64 42.50 -14.30
C ASN A 138 -15.50 43.09 -15.43
N ASP A 139 -16.82 42.87 -15.40
CA ASP A 139 -17.73 43.42 -16.41
C ASP A 139 -18.18 44.82 -16.00
N LEU A 140 -17.59 45.85 -16.62
CA LEU A 140 -17.90 47.27 -16.37
C LEU A 140 -19.35 47.65 -16.71
N LEU A 141 -20.08 46.79 -17.42
CA LEU A 141 -21.49 46.99 -17.77
C LEU A 141 -22.46 46.40 -16.73
N LYS A 142 -21.97 45.58 -15.78
CA LYS A 142 -22.80 45.05 -14.69
C LYS A 142 -23.03 46.13 -13.63
N ARG A 143 -24.31 46.44 -13.38
CA ARG A 143 -24.75 47.36 -12.32
C ARG A 143 -24.61 46.79 -10.91
N VAL A 144 -24.48 45.47 -10.77
CA VAL A 144 -24.35 44.77 -9.48
C VAL A 144 -23.07 43.95 -9.52
N ILE A 145 -22.13 44.29 -8.66
CA ILE A 145 -20.88 43.54 -8.47
C ILE A 145 -21.16 42.44 -7.44
N SER A 146 -21.04 41.18 -7.85
CA SER A 146 -21.11 40.06 -6.90
C SER A 146 -19.88 40.09 -5.99
N PRO A 147 -20.01 40.03 -4.66
CA PRO A 147 -18.83 40.03 -3.79
C PRO A 147 -17.96 38.77 -4.02
N SER A 148 -16.67 38.87 -3.70
CA SER A 148 -15.79 37.70 -3.65
C SER A 148 -16.32 36.71 -2.61
N SER A 149 -16.13 35.41 -2.83
CA SER A 149 -16.52 34.38 -1.88
C SER A 149 -15.49 33.25 -1.84
N ALA A 150 -15.41 32.55 -0.71
CA ALA A 150 -14.55 31.39 -0.56
C ALA A 150 -15.26 30.25 0.17
N SER A 151 -14.98 29.02 -0.26
CA SER A 151 -15.37 27.80 0.44
C SER A 151 -14.12 27.06 0.89
N VAL A 152 -14.07 26.71 2.16
CA VAL A 152 -12.91 26.08 2.80
C VAL A 152 -13.36 24.74 3.38
N LEU A 153 -12.81 23.66 2.85
CA LEU A 153 -12.95 22.33 3.43
C LEU A 153 -11.71 22.01 4.25
N ILE A 154 -11.89 21.62 5.50
CA ILE A 154 -10.81 21.30 6.42
C ILE A 154 -11.04 19.90 6.96
N ARG A 155 -10.00 19.08 6.92
CA ARG A 155 -9.94 17.86 7.72
C ARG A 155 -8.98 18.09 8.88
N TYR A 156 -9.42 17.83 10.10
CA TYR A 156 -8.66 18.15 11.30
C TYR A 156 -8.47 16.93 12.21
N GLU A 157 -7.43 16.95 13.04
CA GLU A 157 -7.13 15.89 14.00
C GLU A 157 -8.23 15.77 15.08
N ALA A 158 -8.39 14.57 15.64
CA ALA A 158 -9.50 14.31 16.56
C ALA A 158 -9.44 15.12 17.86
N ASP A 159 -8.24 15.60 18.20
CA ASP A 159 -7.87 16.23 19.46
C ASP A 159 -7.82 17.77 19.34
N THR A 160 -7.98 18.31 18.13
CA THR A 160 -7.94 19.74 17.84
C THR A 160 -9.25 20.42 18.20
N ASP A 161 -9.18 21.55 18.91
CA ASP A 161 -10.31 22.45 19.12
C ASP A 161 -10.57 23.28 17.85
N ILE A 162 -11.36 22.71 16.94
CA ILE A 162 -11.64 23.31 15.64
C ILE A 162 -12.49 24.59 15.75
N ASP A 163 -13.31 24.72 16.79
CA ASP A 163 -14.21 25.86 16.96
C ASP A 163 -13.44 27.15 17.24
N GLN A 164 -12.25 27.05 17.86
CA GLN A 164 -11.34 28.18 18.05
C GLN A 164 -10.56 28.54 16.77
N LEU A 165 -10.30 27.57 15.90
CA LEU A 165 -9.52 27.76 14.67
C LEU A 165 -10.37 28.33 13.54
N ILE A 166 -11.65 27.94 13.43
CA ILE A 166 -12.54 28.38 12.34
C ILE A 166 -12.56 29.91 12.18
N PRO A 167 -12.74 30.73 13.24
CA PRO A 167 -12.73 32.18 13.10
C PRO A 167 -11.39 32.72 12.57
N GLN A 168 -10.27 32.16 13.03
CA GLN A 168 -8.93 32.56 12.58
C GLN A 168 -8.71 32.23 11.11
N ILE A 169 -9.15 31.05 10.68
CA ILE A 169 -9.07 30.62 9.27
C ILE A 169 -9.94 31.52 8.40
N LYS A 170 -11.16 31.84 8.84
CA LYS A 170 -12.03 32.79 8.11
C LYS A 170 -11.37 34.16 7.96
N THR A 171 -10.79 34.69 9.04
CA THR A 171 -10.08 35.98 9.00
C THR A 171 -8.86 35.94 8.08
N LEU A 172 -8.07 34.86 8.13
CA LEU A 172 -6.92 34.67 7.25
C LEU A 172 -7.37 34.70 5.79
N VAL A 173 -8.33 33.85 5.41
CA VAL A 173 -8.81 33.72 4.02
C VAL A 173 -9.43 35.03 3.53
N ALA A 174 -10.24 35.70 4.36
CA ALA A 174 -10.85 36.98 4.01
C ALA A 174 -9.79 38.07 3.75
N ASN A 175 -8.75 38.14 4.57
CA ASN A 175 -7.68 39.13 4.41
C ASN A 175 -6.73 38.82 3.25
N SER A 176 -6.66 37.57 2.79
CA SER A 176 -5.83 37.17 1.66
C SER A 176 -6.44 37.47 0.29
N ILE A 177 -7.74 37.79 0.22
CA ILE A 177 -8.45 38.01 -1.05
C ILE A 177 -9.11 39.38 -1.07
N SER A 178 -8.77 40.18 -2.08
CA SER A 178 -9.37 41.50 -2.29
C SER A 178 -10.90 41.41 -2.42
N GLY A 179 -11.60 42.22 -1.61
CA GLY A 179 -13.06 42.31 -1.64
C GLY A 179 -13.80 41.11 -1.03
N LEU A 180 -13.10 40.17 -0.38
CA LEU A 180 -13.71 39.10 0.39
C LEU A 180 -13.94 39.56 1.83
N ASN A 181 -15.17 39.44 2.30
CA ASN A 181 -15.51 39.70 3.69
C ASN A 181 -15.57 38.40 4.50
N TYR A 182 -15.56 38.53 5.82
CA TYR A 182 -15.64 37.39 6.75
C TYR A 182 -16.88 36.52 6.50
N ASP A 183 -18.02 37.16 6.20
CA ASP A 183 -19.30 36.47 5.96
C ASP A 183 -19.32 35.71 4.61
N GLY A 184 -18.47 36.09 3.67
CA GLY A 184 -18.30 35.43 2.38
C GLY A 184 -17.43 34.18 2.43
N VAL A 185 -16.92 33.81 3.61
CA VAL A 185 -16.13 32.59 3.84
C VAL A 185 -16.98 31.52 4.51
N SER A 186 -17.28 30.46 3.76
CA SER A 186 -17.89 29.23 4.29
C SER A 186 -16.82 28.23 4.66
N VAL A 187 -16.88 27.68 5.88
CA VAL A 187 -15.92 26.68 6.36
C VAL A 187 -16.67 25.41 6.74
N THR A 188 -16.27 24.30 6.14
CA THR A 188 -16.75 22.95 6.46
C THR A 188 -15.60 22.18 7.09
N ALA A 189 -15.77 21.78 8.35
CA ALA A 189 -14.78 21.02 9.08
C ALA A 189 -15.19 19.55 9.22
N ILE A 190 -14.31 18.64 8.85
CA ILE A 190 -14.48 17.19 8.93
C ILE A 190 -13.49 16.64 9.95
N LYS A 191 -14.01 16.06 11.03
CA LYS A 191 -13.18 15.38 12.03
C LYS A 191 -12.54 14.15 11.40
N ALA A 192 -11.23 13.98 11.55
CA ALA A 192 -10.58 12.75 11.16
C ALA A 192 -11.11 11.58 11.99
N ALA A 193 -11.46 10.47 11.33
CA ALA A 193 -11.77 9.24 12.02
C ALA A 193 -10.57 8.84 12.88
N ALA A 194 -10.77 8.71 14.20
CA ALA A 194 -9.75 8.27 15.13
C ALA A 194 -9.29 6.87 14.69
N ARG A 195 -8.11 6.78 14.09
CA ARG A 195 -7.53 5.48 13.73
C ARG A 195 -7.14 4.82 15.03
N ASN A 196 -7.84 3.76 15.42
CA ASN A 196 -7.48 2.95 16.57
C ASN A 196 -6.19 2.16 16.23
N ARG A 197 -5.05 2.86 16.24
CA ARG A 197 -3.72 2.34 15.89
C ARG A 197 -3.25 1.18 16.78
N ARG A 198 -4.00 0.85 17.83
CA ARG A 198 -3.61 -0.11 18.86
C ARG A 198 -4.04 -1.55 18.59
N ASP A 199 -5.06 -1.79 17.76
CA ASP A 199 -5.60 -3.15 17.58
C ASP A 199 -5.17 -3.83 16.27
N ASP A 200 -4.98 -3.09 15.17
CA ASP A 200 -4.69 -3.70 13.85
C ASP A 200 -3.20 -3.89 13.53
N ALA A 201 -2.30 -3.31 14.33
CA ALA A 201 -0.86 -3.32 14.05
C ALA A 201 -0.11 -4.55 14.58
N ARG A 202 -0.80 -5.48 15.24
CA ARG A 202 -0.22 -6.78 15.59
C ARG A 202 -0.64 -7.76 14.51
N PRO A 203 0.19 -8.00 13.47
CA PRO A 203 -0.03 -9.17 12.64
C PRO A 203 -0.21 -10.37 13.57
N PRO A 204 -1.19 -11.26 13.35
CA PRO A 204 -1.38 -12.43 14.19
C PRO A 204 -0.09 -13.23 14.17
N LEU A 205 0.67 -13.13 15.27
CA LEU A 205 1.91 -13.86 15.47
C LEU A 205 1.49 -15.22 16.01
N SER A 206 1.62 -16.26 15.18
CA SER A 206 1.48 -17.63 15.64
C SER A 206 2.85 -18.20 15.99
N SER A 207 2.90 -18.97 17.08
CA SER A 207 4.15 -19.60 17.54
C SER A 207 4.34 -20.94 16.84
N PHE A 208 5.43 -21.10 16.10
CA PHE A 208 5.85 -22.39 15.54
C PHE A 208 7.19 -22.80 16.17
N LEU A 209 7.22 -23.93 16.88
CA LEU A 209 8.42 -24.42 17.61
C LEU A 209 9.07 -23.37 18.55
N GLY A 210 8.26 -22.51 19.17
CA GLY A 210 8.74 -21.47 20.11
C GLY A 210 9.34 -20.24 19.44
N VAL A 211 9.35 -20.17 18.11
CA VAL A 211 9.70 -18.96 17.35
C VAL A 211 8.42 -18.27 16.90
N TRP A 212 8.34 -16.97 17.18
CA TRP A 212 7.23 -16.13 16.74
C TRP A 212 7.36 -15.87 15.24
N MET A 213 6.36 -16.26 14.44
CA MET A 213 6.34 -16.07 12.99
C MET A 213 4.95 -15.57 12.54
N LEU A 214 4.88 -14.96 11.35
CA LEU A 214 3.61 -14.54 10.75
C LEU A 214 2.75 -15.76 10.41
N ASP A 215 1.43 -15.66 10.59
CA ASP A 215 0.52 -16.80 10.39
C ASP A 215 0.57 -17.38 8.96
N GLU A 216 0.72 -16.53 7.94
CA GLU A 216 0.93 -16.98 6.55
C GLU A 216 2.19 -17.84 6.38
N SER A 217 3.25 -17.59 7.15
CA SER A 217 4.52 -18.32 7.02
C SER A 217 4.55 -19.59 7.88
N VAL A 218 3.65 -19.77 8.85
CA VAL A 218 3.59 -20.98 9.67
C VAL A 218 3.17 -22.20 8.85
N SER A 219 2.25 -22.05 7.89
CA SER A 219 1.86 -23.16 7.01
C SER A 219 3.03 -23.69 6.19
N ARG A 220 3.84 -22.78 5.61
CA ARG A 220 5.04 -23.09 4.83
C ARG A 220 6.19 -23.59 5.71
N ALA A 221 6.38 -22.99 6.88
CA ALA A 221 7.37 -23.45 7.86
C ALA A 221 7.05 -24.88 8.33
N ARG A 222 5.77 -25.21 8.51
CA ARG A 222 5.30 -26.54 8.87
C ARG A 222 5.60 -27.56 7.76
N THR A 223 5.27 -27.25 6.51
CA THR A 223 5.54 -28.17 5.40
C THR A 223 7.04 -28.39 5.18
N LEU A 224 7.86 -27.34 5.31
CA LEU A 224 9.32 -27.43 5.26
C LEU A 224 9.89 -28.26 6.40
N PHE A 225 9.44 -28.03 7.64
CA PHE A 225 9.95 -28.72 8.82
C PHE A 225 9.60 -30.21 8.82
N PHE A 226 8.31 -30.54 8.62
CA PHE A 226 7.88 -31.93 8.56
C PHE A 226 8.41 -32.65 7.31
N GLY A 227 8.47 -31.97 6.16
CA GLY A 227 9.07 -32.51 4.94
C GLY A 227 10.55 -32.83 5.10
N GLY A 228 11.32 -31.91 5.70
CA GLY A 228 12.74 -32.11 6.02
C GLY A 228 12.97 -33.23 7.04
N LEU A 229 12.12 -33.34 8.06
CA LEU A 229 12.21 -34.39 9.08
C LEU A 229 11.96 -35.78 8.49
N LEU A 230 10.94 -35.91 7.63
CA LEU A 230 10.61 -37.17 6.94
C LEU A 230 11.76 -37.63 6.03
N LEU A 231 12.36 -36.67 5.32
CA LEU A 231 13.55 -36.89 4.51
C LEU A 231 14.74 -37.39 5.36
N LEU A 232 15.04 -36.75 6.48
CA LEU A 232 16.12 -37.17 7.39
C LEU A 232 15.91 -38.57 7.96
N LEU A 233 14.69 -38.89 8.38
CA LEU A 233 14.34 -40.23 8.88
C LEU A 233 14.48 -41.30 7.78
N GLY A 234 14.07 -40.98 6.55
CA GLY A 234 14.28 -41.85 5.39
C GLY A 234 15.77 -42.10 5.11
N MET A 235 16.62 -41.08 5.25
CA MET A 235 18.08 -41.20 5.09
C MET A 235 18.70 -42.10 6.16
N ALA A 236 18.33 -41.92 7.43
CA ALA A 236 18.81 -42.74 8.52
C ALA A 236 18.37 -44.21 8.36
N GLY A 237 17.12 -44.45 7.93
CA GLY A 237 16.60 -45.78 7.63
C GLY A 237 17.33 -46.46 6.47
N ALA A 238 17.60 -45.73 5.38
CA ALA A 238 18.33 -46.26 4.23
C ALA A 238 19.80 -46.58 4.55
N LEU A 239 20.48 -45.72 5.33
CA LEU A 239 21.82 -45.97 5.84
C LEU A 239 21.85 -47.18 6.78
N GLY A 240 20.89 -47.28 7.69
CA GLY A 240 20.74 -48.44 8.58
C GLY A 240 20.53 -49.74 7.80
N TRP A 241 19.68 -49.72 6.77
CA TRP A 241 19.43 -50.88 5.91
C TRP A 241 20.67 -51.29 5.10
N LEU A 242 21.43 -50.32 4.58
CA LEU A 242 22.68 -50.58 3.86
C LEU A 242 23.76 -51.19 4.77
N LEU A 243 23.93 -50.65 5.98
CA LEU A 243 24.88 -51.18 6.96
C LEU A 243 24.47 -52.56 7.47
N TRP A 244 23.16 -52.81 7.64
CA TRP A 244 22.64 -54.12 8.01
C TRP A 244 22.86 -55.16 6.90
N ARG A 245 22.67 -54.76 5.64
CA ARG A 245 22.90 -55.61 4.47
C ARG A 245 24.38 -55.96 4.28
N GLU A 246 25.29 -55.02 4.54
CA GLU A 246 26.74 -55.30 4.49
C GLU A 246 27.18 -56.26 5.62
N ARG A 247 26.59 -56.16 6.81
CA ARG A 247 26.86 -57.09 7.92
C ARG A 247 26.41 -58.53 7.64
N GLN A 248 25.36 -58.73 6.83
CA GLN A 248 24.92 -60.08 6.45
C GLN A 248 25.78 -60.72 5.34
N GLY A 249 26.61 -59.95 4.62
CA GLY A 249 27.42 -60.44 3.50
C GLY A 249 28.79 -61.01 3.85
N GLN A 250 29.29 -60.84 5.09
CA GLN A 250 30.65 -61.26 5.49
C GLN A 250 30.68 -62.58 6.30
N GLY A 251 29.57 -63.33 6.36
CA GLY A 251 29.40 -64.50 7.23
C GLY A 251 29.54 -65.88 6.58
N THR A 252 30.27 -66.04 5.46
CA THR A 252 30.52 -67.37 4.87
C THR A 252 31.98 -67.77 5.02
N TYR A 253 32.23 -68.60 6.03
CA TYR A 253 33.48 -69.30 6.32
C TYR A 253 33.85 -70.30 5.21
N VAL A 254 35.15 -70.44 4.90
CA VAL A 254 35.74 -71.75 4.63
C VAL A 254 37.06 -71.85 5.40
N LEU A 255 37.09 -72.85 6.28
CA LEU A 255 38.15 -73.18 7.23
C LEU A 255 39.39 -73.73 6.52
N ARG A 256 40.54 -73.40 7.11
CA ARG A 256 41.87 -73.98 6.89
C ARG A 256 42.06 -75.13 7.87
N GLU A 257 42.50 -76.30 7.39
CA GLU A 257 43.31 -77.34 8.06
C GLU A 257 43.52 -78.46 7.01
N SER A 258 44.73 -78.78 6.53
CA SER A 258 45.76 -79.69 7.11
C SER A 258 45.11 -80.89 7.78
N GLU A 259 45.29 -82.15 7.36
CA GLU A 259 46.44 -82.86 6.78
C GLU A 259 46.02 -83.84 5.67
#